data_AF-K1U112-F1
#
_entry.id   AF-K1U112-F1
#
_cell.length_a   1.000
_cell.length_b   1.000
_cell.length_c   1.000
_cell.angle_alpha   90.00
_cell.angle_beta   90.00
_cell.angle_gamma   90.00
#
_symmetry.space_group_name_H-M   'P 1'
#
loop_
_entity.id
_entity.type
_entity.pdbx_description
1 polymer ?
#
loop_
_entity_poly.entity_id
_entity_poly.type
_entity_poly.pdbx_seq_one_letter_code
_entity_poly.pdbx_strand_id
1 'polypeptide(L)' 'MWHLGIDYGYAGENIAMGQRTPEIVMNDWMNSSGHRANILNENYDCIGVGYTMVDGYPYWVQLFTGDFDL' A
#
# COMPACT_ATOMS: atom_id res chain seq x y z
N MET A 1 -2.79 -12.13 -4.32
CA MET A 1 -1.80 -12.77 -3.42
C MET A 1 -2.01 -14.26 -3.19
N TRP A 2 -3.08 -14.87 -3.72
CA TRP A 2 -3.43 -16.28 -3.54
C TRP A 2 -2.31 -17.29 -3.87
N HIS A 3 -1.50 -17.06 -4.90
CA HIS A 3 -0.35 -17.92 -5.24
C HIS A 3 0.78 -17.89 -4.19
N LEU A 4 0.75 -16.93 -3.26
CA LEU A 4 1.65 -16.84 -2.11
C LEU A 4 1.04 -17.47 -0.84
N GLY A 5 -0.14 -18.09 -0.94
CA GLY A 5 -0.85 -18.67 0.20
C GLY A 5 -1.58 -17.64 1.07
N ILE A 6 -1.80 -16.42 0.56
CA ILE A 6 -2.56 -15.37 1.25
C ILE A 6 -3.97 -15.32 0.64
N ASP A 7 -4.95 -15.75 1.42
CA ASP A 7 -6.38 -15.59 1.14
C ASP A 7 -6.86 -14.22 1.62
N TYR A 8 -7.78 -13.61 0.87
CA TYR A 8 -8.34 -12.29 1.19
C TYR A 8 -9.68 -12.08 0.45
N GLY A 9 -10.60 -11.38 1.09
CA GLY A 9 -11.83 -10.88 0.49
C GLY A 9 -11.70 -9.46 -0.08
N TYR A 10 -10.82 -8.66 0.51
CA TYR A 10 -10.54 -7.28 0.10
C TYR A 10 -9.05 -7.11 -0.20
N ALA A 11 -8.72 -6.28 -1.19
CA ALA A 11 -7.35 -5.88 -1.47
C ALA A 11 -7.25 -4.45 -2.01
N GLY A 12 -6.15 -3.78 -1.67
CA GLY A 12 -5.82 -2.44 -2.17
C GLY A 12 -4.31 -2.28 -2.37
N GLU A 13 -3.93 -1.37 -3.26
CA GLU A 13 -2.53 -1.01 -3.51
C GLU A 13 -2.36 0.51 -3.52
N ASN A 14 -1.34 0.99 -2.83
CA ASN A 14 -0.75 2.30 -3.09
C ASN A 14 0.66 2.10 -3.65
N ILE A 15 0.99 2.79 -4.74
CA ILE A 15 2.32 2.76 -5.35
C ILE A 15 2.79 4.18 -5.64
N ALA A 16 4.08 4.44 -5.44
CA ALA A 16 4.69 5.73 -5.73
C ALA A 16 6.16 5.59 -6.14
N MET A 17 6.65 6.59 -6.87
CA MET A 17 8.05 6.70 -7.32
C MET A 17 8.57 8.11 -7.10
N GLY A 18 9.80 8.23 -6.59
CA GLY A 18 10.56 9.48 -6.54
C GLY A 18 10.57 10.17 -5.17
N GLN A 19 9.66 9.81 -4.26
CA GLN A 19 9.64 10.32 -2.90
C GLN A 19 10.86 9.82 -2.13
N ARG A 20 11.65 10.74 -1.58
CA ARG A 20 12.95 10.40 -0.98
C ARG A 20 12.87 9.85 0.44
N THR A 21 11.74 10.04 1.11
CA THR A 21 11.56 9.59 2.49
C THR A 21 10.16 9.00 2.71
N PRO A 22 9.99 8.14 3.73
CA PRO A 22 8.69 7.61 4.12
C PRO A 22 7.66 8.71 4.41
N GLU A 23 8.08 9.80 5.04
CA GLU A 23 7.19 10.91 5.40
C GLU A 23 6.64 11.63 4.16
N ILE A 24 7.47 11.79 3.12
CA ILE A 24 7.04 12.43 1.87
C ILE A 24 6.01 11.52 1.18
N VAL A 25 6.28 10.22 1.04
CA VAL A 25 5.34 9.31 0.37
C VAL A 25 4.03 9.14 1.14
N MET A 26 4.09 9.08 2.47
CA MET A 26 2.88 9.03 3.29
C MET A 26 2.05 10.31 3.17
N ASN A 27 2.69 11.49 3.17
CA ASN A 27 1.98 12.75 2.95
C ASN A 27 1.34 12.81 1.56
N ASP A 28 2.06 12.39 0.51
CA ASP A 28 1.54 12.36 -0.86
C ASP A 28 0.34 11.40 -0.98
N TRP A 29 0.42 10.20 -0.39
CA TRP A 29 -0.69 9.25 -0.36
C TRP A 29 -1.89 9.77 0.43
N MET A 30 -1.69 10.38 1.60
CA MET A 30 -2.79 10.95 2.40
C MET A 30 -3.47 12.15 1.71
N ASN A 31 -2.74 12.89 0.87
CA ASN A 31 -3.28 14.01 0.09
C ASN A 31 -3.98 13.57 -1.21
N SER A 32 -3.81 12.32 -1.65
CA SER A 32 -4.55 11.72 -2.77
C SER A 32 -5.80 11.02 -2.26
N SER A 33 -6.98 11.36 -2.80
CA SER A 33 -8.25 10.75 -2.35
C SER A 33 -8.27 9.23 -2.52
N GLY A 34 -7.76 8.70 -3.64
CA GLY A 34 -7.71 7.26 -3.90
C GLY A 34 -6.73 6.53 -2.97
N HIS A 35 -5.52 7.07 -2.82
CA HIS A 35 -4.52 6.44 -1.95
C HIS A 35 -4.91 6.52 -0.47
N ARG A 36 -5.46 7.66 -0.03
CA ARG A 36 -6.01 7.84 1.31
C ARG A 36 -7.18 6.88 1.57
N ALA A 37 -8.04 6.65 0.59
CA ALA A 37 -9.13 5.70 0.73
C ALA A 37 -8.62 4.28 1.05
N ASN A 38 -7.51 3.85 0.43
CA ASN A 38 -6.89 2.58 0.80
C ASN A 38 -6.34 2.59 2.24
N ILE A 39 -5.63 3.64 2.65
CA ILE A 39 -5.02 3.73 3.99
C ILE A 39 -6.08 3.72 5.10
N LEU A 40 -7.24 4.32 4.86
CA LEU A 40 -8.30 4.48 5.86
C LEU A 40 -9.43 3.45 5.74
N ASN A 41 -9.31 2.45 4.85
CA ASN A 41 -10.35 1.47 4.65
C ASN A 41 -10.40 0.48 5.82
N GLU A 42 -11.54 0.40 6.50
CA GLU A 42 -11.77 -0.50 7.63
C GLU A 42 -11.85 -1.98 7.25
N ASN A 43 -12.04 -2.28 5.96
CA ASN A 43 -12.04 -3.67 5.46
C ASN A 43 -10.65 -4.29 5.38
N TYR A 44 -9.58 -3.55 5.65
CA TYR A 44 -8.21 -4.07 5.64
C TYR A 44 -7.70 -4.26 7.07
N ASP A 45 -7.12 -5.44 7.34
CA ASP A 45 -6.51 -5.79 8.63
C ASP A 45 -5.01 -6.11 8.50
N CYS A 46 -4.53 -6.28 7.27
CA CYS A 46 -3.15 -6.63 6.95
C CYS A 46 -2.54 -5.60 5.99
N ILE A 47 -1.27 -5.28 6.22
CA ILE A 47 -0.47 -4.44 5.31
C ILE A 47 0.91 -5.03 5.08
N GLY A 48 1.34 -5.08 3.82
CA GLY A 48 2.72 -5.26 3.40
C GLY A 48 3.28 -3.95 2.86
N VAL A 49 4.50 -3.58 3.27
CA VAL A 49 5.17 -2.36 2.79
C VAL A 49 6.48 -2.74 2.13
N GLY A 50 6.70 -2.23 0.92
CA GLY A 50 7.91 -2.44 0.15
C GLY A 50 8.59 -1.12 -0.22
N TYR A 51 9.91 -1.13 -0.18
CA TYR A 51 10.76 -0.05 -0.66
C TYR A 51 11.92 -0.63 -1.46
N THR A 52 12.22 -0.04 -2.62
CA THR A 52 13.39 -0.40 -3.41
C THR A 52 13.94 0.78 -4.19
N MET A 53 15.19 0.69 -4.60
CA MET A 53 15.84 1.65 -5.49
C MET A 53 15.99 1.03 -6.88
N VAL A 54 15.45 1.68 -7.90
CA VAL A 54 15.59 1.28 -9.31
C VAL A 54 16.13 2.48 -10.09
N ASP A 55 17.29 2.30 -10.74
CA ASP A 55 17.98 3.34 -11.52
C ASP A 55 18.18 4.66 -10.77
N GLY A 56 18.45 4.58 -9.46
CA GLY A 56 18.65 5.75 -8.61
C GLY A 56 17.36 6.43 -8.12
N TYR A 57 16.19 5.88 -8.44
CA TYR A 57 14.90 6.38 -7.97
C TYR A 57 14.30 5.46 -6.90
N PRO A 58 13.74 6.04 -5.82
CA PRO A 58 13.01 5.27 -4.81
C PRO A 58 11.63 4.87 -5.33
N TYR A 59 11.24 3.63 -5.08
CA TYR A 59 9.91 3.09 -5.33
C TYR A 59 9.32 2.60 -4.01
N TRP A 60 8.05 2.90 -3.81
CA TRP A 60 7.31 2.56 -2.60
C TRP A 60 6.03 1.83 -2.98
N VAL A 61 5.69 0.81 -2.20
CA VAL A 61 4.40 0.13 -2.32
C VAL A 61 3.82 -0.15 -0.94
N GLN A 62 2.51 0.01 -0.81
CA GLN A 62 1.70 -0.58 0.25
C GLN A 62 0.71 -1.53 -0.42
N LEU A 63 0.65 -2.75 0.07
CA LEU A 63 -0.38 -3.71 -0.28
C LEU A 63 -1.22 -3.98 0.96
N PHE A 64 -2.53 -3.75 0.83
CA PHE A 64 -3.50 -3.97 1.88
C PHE A 64 -4.32 -5.20 1.54
N THR A 65 -4.63 -6.01 2.55
CA THR A 65 -5.58 -7.12 2.43
C THR A 65 -6.47 -7.18 3.67
N GLY A 66 -7.64 -7.79 3.52
CA GLY A 66 -8.52 -8.17 4.61
C GLY A 66 -9.44 -9.31 4.21
N ASP A 67 -10.01 -10.00 5.18
CA ASP A 67 -10.93 -11.11 4.97
C ASP A 67 -12.39 -10.65 4.93
N PHE A 68 -13.31 -11.50 4.46
CA PHE A 68 -14.75 -11.26 4.53
C PHE A 68 -15.34 -11.49 5.94
N ASP A 69 -14.61 -12.17 6.83
CA ASP A 69 -15.13 -12.75 8.08
C ASP A 69 -14.71 -12.00 9.37
N LEU A 70 -14.44 -10.69 9.30
CA LEU A 70 -14.36 -9.80 10.47
C LEU A 70 -15.57 -8.86 10.58
#